data_AF-A0AAQ5BHA3-F1
#
_entry.id   AF-A0AAQ5BHA3-F1
#
_cell.length_a   1.000
_cell.length_b   1.000
_cell.length_c   1.000
_cell.angle_alpha   90.00
_cell.angle_beta   90.00
_cell.angle_gamma   90.00
#
_symmetry.space_group_name_H-M   'P 1'
#
loop_
_entity.id
_entity.type
_entity.pdbx_description
1 polymer ?
#
loop_
_entity_poly.entity_id
_entity_poly.type
_entity_poly.pdbx_seq_one_letter_code
_entity_poly.pdbx_strand_id
1 'polypeptide(L)'
;MDRGTLPLAVALLLASCSLSPTSLAETVHCDLQPVGPERGEVTYTTSQVSKGCVAQAPNAILEVHVLFLEFPTGPSQLELTLQASKQNGTWPREVLLVLSVNSSVFLHLQALGIPLHLAYNSSLVTFQEPPGVNTTELPSFPKTQILEWAAERGPITSAAELNDPQSILLRLGQAQGSLSFCMLEASQDMGRTLEWRPRTPALVRGCHLEGVAGHKEAHILRVLPGHSAGPRTVTVKVELSCAPGDLDAVLILQGPPYVSWLIDANHNMQIWTVSMAPCSASLPTIRPLENTPSRSFQRKTFVASSSQTHLKASWGRPGCSMPALWHPSWSYRWPALSHFMPPAAVVGCRPHPHRSRPLLPRTLVARSCSCP
;
A
#
# COMPACT_ATOMS: atom_id res chain seq x y z
N MET A 1 -38.96 30.25 -51.69
CA MET A 1 -39.47 29.15 -50.84
C MET A 1 -38.99 27.85 -51.49
N ASP A 2 -38.15 27.00 -50.88
CA ASP A 2 -37.60 27.02 -49.51
C ASP A 2 -36.15 26.52 -49.47
N ARG A 3 -35.32 27.11 -48.60
CA ARG A 3 -33.91 26.73 -48.40
C ARG A 3 -33.46 26.79 -46.92
N GLY A 4 -34.40 26.90 -45.98
CA GLY A 4 -34.12 27.29 -44.58
C GLY A 4 -34.05 26.18 -43.53
N THR A 5 -34.36 24.92 -43.86
CA THR A 5 -34.68 23.89 -42.84
C THR A 5 -33.59 22.86 -42.55
N LEU A 6 -32.63 22.65 -43.45
CA LEU A 6 -31.54 21.67 -43.28
C LEU A 6 -30.46 22.02 -42.22
N PRO A 7 -29.99 23.28 -42.05
CA PRO A 7 -28.90 23.55 -41.11
C PRO A 7 -29.36 23.48 -39.63
N LEU A 8 -30.65 23.69 -39.36
CA LEU A 8 -31.21 23.72 -38.01
C LEU A 8 -31.22 22.33 -37.35
N ALA A 9 -31.57 21.28 -38.12
CA ALA A 9 -31.64 19.90 -37.61
C ALA A 9 -30.26 19.33 -37.25
N VAL A 10 -29.23 19.65 -38.05
CA VAL A 10 -27.85 19.21 -37.79
C VAL A 10 -27.26 19.95 -36.57
N ALA A 11 -27.53 21.24 -36.42
CA ALA A 11 -27.12 22.01 -35.25
C ALA A 11 -27.75 21.49 -33.94
N LEU A 12 -29.04 21.10 -33.98
CA LEU A 12 -29.74 20.51 -32.83
C LEU A 12 -29.16 19.16 -32.39
N LEU A 13 -28.81 18.29 -33.34
CA LEU A 13 -28.17 16.99 -33.03
C LEU A 13 -26.79 17.15 -32.39
N LEU A 14 -25.97 18.09 -32.88
CA LEU A 14 -24.64 18.36 -32.32
C LEU A 14 -24.72 19.01 -30.91
N ALA A 15 -25.75 19.83 -30.65
CA ALA A 15 -26.00 20.38 -29.32
C ALA A 15 -26.42 19.31 -28.30
N SER A 16 -27.16 18.26 -28.71
CA SER A 16 -27.55 17.18 -27.80
C SER A 16 -26.39 16.27 -27.35
N CYS A 17 -25.32 16.15 -28.15
CA CYS A 17 -24.15 15.33 -27.79
C CYS A 17 -23.18 16.01 -26.81
N SER A 18 -23.32 17.31 -26.55
CA SER A 18 -22.38 18.09 -25.73
C SER A 18 -22.83 18.30 -24.27
N LEU A 19 -24.06 17.89 -23.90
CA LEU A 19 -24.53 17.86 -22.50
C LEU A 19 -24.41 16.46 -21.87
N SER A 20 -23.32 15.74 -22.16
CA SER A 20 -22.93 14.59 -21.33
C SER A 20 -22.41 15.12 -19.98
N PRO A 21 -22.96 14.72 -18.82
CA PRO A 21 -22.46 15.19 -17.52
C PRO A 21 -21.03 14.73 -17.29
N THR A 22 -20.06 15.63 -17.39
CA THR A 22 -18.64 15.39 -17.07
C THR A 22 -18.38 15.42 -15.56
N SER A 23 -19.24 14.73 -14.80
CA SER A 23 -18.99 14.24 -13.44
C SER A 23 -20.21 13.40 -13.01
N LEU A 24 -20.24 12.12 -13.39
CA LEU A 24 -20.94 11.14 -12.58
C LEU A 24 -20.09 10.92 -11.32
N ALA A 25 -20.32 11.77 -10.32
CA ALA A 25 -19.79 11.54 -8.98
C ALA A 25 -20.21 10.13 -8.53
N GLU A 26 -19.26 9.40 -7.96
CA GLU A 26 -19.44 8.01 -7.57
C GLU A 26 -20.65 7.88 -6.64
N THR A 27 -21.58 6.98 -6.94
CA THR A 27 -22.79 6.80 -6.11
C THR A 27 -22.37 6.34 -4.72
N VAL A 28 -22.58 7.18 -3.72
CA VAL A 28 -22.40 6.81 -2.31
C VAL A 28 -23.39 5.71 -1.97
N HIS A 29 -22.89 4.63 -1.35
CA HIS A 29 -23.68 3.48 -0.93
C HIS A 29 -23.80 3.37 0.58
N CYS A 30 -22.85 3.95 1.33
CA CYS A 30 -22.97 4.22 2.75
C CYS A 30 -21.98 5.30 3.20
N ASP A 31 -22.24 5.89 4.37
CA ASP A 31 -21.29 6.73 5.08
C ASP A 31 -20.39 5.88 5.98
N LEU A 32 -19.07 5.96 5.75
CA LEU A 32 -18.07 5.22 6.52
C LEU A 32 -17.81 5.89 7.87
N GLN A 33 -18.15 5.20 8.95
CA GLN A 33 -17.91 5.64 10.32
C GLN A 33 -16.68 4.93 10.93
N PRO A 34 -15.93 5.57 11.85
CA PRO A 34 -14.89 4.90 12.63
C PRO A 34 -15.46 3.71 13.42
N VAL A 35 -14.71 2.61 13.46
CA VAL A 35 -15.04 1.42 14.25
C VAL A 35 -14.10 1.38 15.46
N GLY A 36 -14.67 1.14 16.65
CA GLY A 36 -13.90 1.02 17.88
C GLY A 36 -13.06 -0.26 17.94
N PRO A 37 -11.93 -0.26 18.68
CA PRO A 37 -11.01 -1.41 18.75
C PRO A 37 -11.68 -2.68 19.30
N GLU A 38 -12.73 -2.54 20.13
CA GLU A 38 -13.53 -3.65 20.66
C GLU A 38 -14.32 -4.42 19.58
N ARG A 39 -14.58 -3.76 18.43
CA ARG A 39 -15.29 -4.32 17.27
C ARG A 39 -14.35 -4.75 16.14
N GLY A 40 -13.15 -4.20 16.07
CA GLY A 40 -12.19 -4.56 15.03
C GLY A 40 -10.85 -3.84 15.17
N GLU A 41 -9.77 -4.60 15.07
CA GLU A 41 -8.39 -4.10 15.11
C GLU A 41 -7.62 -4.57 13.87
N VAL A 42 -6.75 -3.71 13.34
CA VAL A 42 -5.88 -4.03 12.19
C VAL A 42 -4.45 -3.61 12.51
N THR A 43 -3.60 -4.61 12.74
CA THR A 43 -2.14 -4.46 12.77
C THR A 43 -1.55 -4.92 11.44
N TYR A 44 -0.40 -4.36 11.05
CA TYR A 44 0.28 -4.71 9.80
C TYR A 44 1.79 -4.47 9.88
N THR A 45 2.57 -5.21 9.09
CA THR A 45 3.96 -4.82 8.79
C THR A 45 4.03 -4.20 7.40
N THR A 46 4.94 -3.25 7.20
CA THR A 46 5.15 -2.58 5.92
C THR A 46 6.63 -2.25 5.68
N SER A 47 6.99 -2.12 4.41
CA SER A 47 8.28 -1.56 3.96
C SER A 47 8.19 -0.08 3.58
N GLN A 48 6.98 0.50 3.59
CA GLN A 48 6.76 1.91 3.28
C GLN A 48 7.01 2.79 4.51
N VAL A 49 7.67 3.93 4.33
CA VAL A 49 8.07 4.88 5.40
C VAL A 49 7.62 6.30 5.07
N SER A 50 7.57 7.23 6.04
CA SER A 50 7.09 8.60 5.77
C SER A 50 8.05 9.34 4.83
N LYS A 51 9.34 9.24 5.13
CA LYS A 51 10.46 9.59 4.26
C LYS A 51 11.51 8.49 4.34
N GLY A 52 12.19 8.19 3.24
CA GLY A 52 13.28 7.22 3.27
C GLY A 52 14.14 7.22 2.03
N CYS A 53 15.25 6.50 2.10
CA CYS A 53 16.14 6.25 0.99
C CYS A 53 16.90 4.94 1.19
N VAL A 54 17.27 4.31 0.08
CA VAL A 54 18.12 3.11 0.05
C VAL A 54 19.18 3.33 -1.02
N ALA A 55 20.44 3.04 -0.69
CA ALA A 55 21.57 3.24 -1.57
C ALA A 55 22.59 2.09 -1.50
N GLN A 56 23.36 1.93 -2.57
CA GLN A 56 24.49 1.01 -2.65
C GLN A 56 25.78 1.67 -2.19
N ALA A 57 26.64 0.86 -1.55
CA ALA A 57 27.95 1.24 -1.08
C ALA A 57 28.94 0.09 -1.36
N PRO A 58 29.22 -0.22 -2.65
CA PRO A 58 29.81 -1.50 -3.04
C PRO A 58 31.18 -1.77 -2.41
N ASN A 59 32.00 -0.73 -2.20
CA ASN A 59 33.37 -0.83 -1.69
C ASN A 59 33.53 -0.32 -0.25
N ALA A 60 32.43 -0.08 0.47
CA ALA A 60 32.48 0.49 1.82
C ALA A 60 32.84 -0.55 2.89
N ILE A 61 33.79 -0.20 3.76
CA ILE A 61 34.17 -0.96 4.96
C ILE A 61 33.17 -0.77 6.11
N LEU A 62 32.58 0.43 6.20
CA LEU A 62 31.54 0.83 7.12
C LEU A 62 30.26 1.14 6.33
N GLU A 63 29.12 0.56 6.70
CA GLU A 63 27.80 0.94 6.19
C GLU A 63 27.00 1.74 7.24
N VAL A 64 26.45 2.89 6.82
CA VAL A 64 25.76 3.81 7.75
C VAL A 64 24.25 3.74 7.55
N HIS A 65 23.52 3.49 8.63
CA HIS A 65 22.06 3.40 8.64
C HIS A 65 21.49 4.44 9.61
N VAL A 66 20.54 5.26 9.15
CA VAL A 66 19.97 6.38 9.93
C VAL A 66 18.48 6.17 10.16
N LEU A 67 18.04 6.19 11.41
CA LEU A 67 16.62 6.11 11.79
C LEU A 67 16.20 7.38 12.53
N PHE A 68 15.22 8.09 11.97
CA PHE A 68 14.51 9.18 12.63
C PHE A 68 13.19 8.62 13.15
N LEU A 69 13.04 8.56 14.47
CA LEU A 69 11.92 7.92 15.15
C LEU A 69 11.10 8.99 15.90
N GLU A 70 9.83 9.10 15.55
CA GLU A 70 8.89 10.01 16.19
C GLU A 70 7.86 9.21 16.98
N PHE A 71 7.74 9.47 18.28
CA PHE A 71 6.75 8.86 19.16
C PHE A 71 5.80 9.93 19.76
N PRO A 72 4.62 9.52 20.27
CA PRO A 72 3.77 10.38 21.09
C PRO A 72 4.44 10.87 22.37
N THR A 73 3.82 11.82 23.06
CA THR A 73 4.33 12.34 24.34
C THR A 73 4.29 11.28 25.44
N GLY A 74 5.46 10.80 25.87
CA GLY A 74 5.63 9.83 26.94
C GLY A 74 6.74 8.82 26.64
N PRO A 75 7.11 7.95 27.60
CA PRO A 75 8.07 6.89 27.35
C PRO A 75 7.47 5.80 26.44
N SER A 76 8.14 5.51 25.33
CA SER A 76 7.75 4.46 24.38
C SER A 76 8.63 3.21 24.50
N GLN A 77 8.16 2.06 23.99
CA GLN A 77 8.95 0.82 23.90
C GLN A 77 9.12 0.41 22.44
N LEU A 78 10.35 0.06 22.05
CA LEU A 78 10.70 -0.31 20.67
C LEU A 78 11.55 -1.59 20.63
N GLU A 79 11.11 -2.55 19.81
CA GLU A 79 11.93 -3.68 19.36
C GLU A 79 12.71 -3.30 18.08
N LEU A 80 14.03 -3.41 18.09
CA LEU A 80 14.87 -3.16 16.92
C LEU A 80 15.80 -4.35 16.65
N THR A 81 15.55 -5.06 15.56
CA THR A 81 16.38 -6.20 15.12
C THR A 81 17.18 -5.82 13.89
N LEU A 82 18.51 -5.93 13.99
CA LEU A 82 19.42 -5.87 12.85
C LEU A 82 19.72 -7.29 12.38
N GLN A 83 19.50 -7.55 11.09
CA GLN A 83 19.75 -8.84 10.46
C GLN A 83 20.89 -8.72 9.44
N ALA A 84 22.01 -9.39 9.72
CA ALA A 84 23.14 -9.50 8.80
C ALA A 84 22.73 -10.12 7.46
N SER A 85 23.32 -9.63 6.37
CA SER A 85 23.18 -10.28 5.05
C SER A 85 23.86 -11.64 5.04
N LYS A 86 23.24 -12.64 4.40
CA LYS A 86 23.92 -13.88 4.01
C LYS A 86 24.87 -13.60 2.83
N GLN A 87 26.03 -13.00 3.10
CA GLN A 87 27.12 -12.93 2.14
C GLN A 87 28.04 -14.15 2.28
N ASN A 88 28.34 -14.79 1.16
CA ASN A 88 29.23 -15.94 1.12
C ASN A 88 30.69 -15.47 1.18
N GLY A 89 31.33 -15.61 2.34
CA GLY A 89 32.80 -15.56 2.46
C GLY A 89 33.45 -14.18 2.59
N THR A 90 32.71 -13.07 2.47
CA THR A 90 33.21 -11.74 2.86
C THR A 90 33.00 -11.50 4.36
N TRP A 91 34.01 -10.93 5.03
CA TRP A 91 33.94 -10.52 6.43
C TRP A 91 32.74 -9.59 6.67
N PRO A 92 32.07 -9.64 7.84
CA PRO A 92 30.98 -8.74 8.15
C PRO A 92 31.50 -7.29 8.15
N ARG A 93 30.85 -6.43 7.37
CA ARG A 93 31.13 -5.00 7.34
C ARG A 93 30.79 -4.37 8.68
N GLU A 94 31.57 -3.37 9.08
CA GLU A 94 31.22 -2.55 10.23
C GLU A 94 29.94 -1.77 9.92
N VAL A 95 29.09 -1.58 10.93
CA VAL A 95 27.80 -0.91 10.79
C VAL A 95 27.75 0.26 11.75
N LEU A 96 27.48 1.48 11.26
CA LEU A 96 27.12 2.60 12.12
C LEU A 96 25.61 2.81 12.06
N LEU A 97 24.94 2.60 13.19
CA LEU A 97 23.52 2.85 13.34
C LEU A 97 23.31 4.17 14.10
N VAL A 98 22.68 5.13 13.43
CA VAL A 98 22.35 6.44 13.97
C VAL A 98 20.86 6.49 14.34
N LEU A 99 20.56 6.68 15.62
CA LEU A 99 19.21 6.69 16.18
C LEU A 99 18.87 8.09 16.71
N SER A 100 18.04 8.82 15.96
CA SER A 100 17.51 10.11 16.36
C SER A 100 16.07 9.94 16.83
N VAL A 101 15.77 10.32 18.06
CA VAL A 101 14.43 10.15 18.69
C VAL A 101 13.89 11.50 19.16
N ASN A 102 12.57 11.70 19.09
CA ASN A 102 11.92 12.95 19.55
C ASN A 102 11.56 12.95 21.06
N SER A 103 11.54 11.78 21.69
CA SER A 103 11.10 11.55 23.07
C SER A 103 11.79 10.33 23.67
N SER A 104 11.52 10.03 24.94
CA SER A 104 12.17 8.92 25.63
C SER A 104 11.69 7.56 25.13
N VAL A 105 12.63 6.64 24.89
CA VAL A 105 12.34 5.28 24.41
C VAL A 105 13.15 4.23 25.16
N PHE A 106 12.47 3.16 25.56
CA PHE A 106 13.05 1.91 26.01
C PHE A 106 13.29 1.01 24.79
N LEU A 107 14.56 0.71 24.51
CA LEU A 107 15.00 0.01 23.31
C LEU A 107 15.46 -1.42 23.63
N HIS A 108 14.80 -2.39 23.00
CA HIS A 108 15.27 -3.76 22.93
C HIS A 108 16.00 -3.97 21.59
N LEU A 109 17.33 -3.87 21.62
CA LEU A 109 18.20 -3.97 20.45
C LEU A 109 18.74 -5.40 20.29
N GLN A 110 18.51 -6.02 19.14
CA GLN A 110 19.05 -7.34 18.78
C GLN A 110 19.94 -7.23 17.53
N ALA A 111 21.25 -7.44 17.69
CA ALA A 111 22.25 -7.33 16.62
C ALA A 111 23.27 -8.49 16.66
N LEU A 112 22.79 -9.72 16.48
CA LEU A 112 23.61 -10.93 16.62
C LEU A 112 24.67 -11.05 15.52
N GLY A 113 25.95 -11.10 15.91
CA GLY A 113 27.08 -11.32 15.01
C GLY A 113 27.42 -10.14 14.10
N ILE A 114 27.02 -8.92 14.45
CA ILE A 114 27.23 -7.70 13.67
C ILE A 114 28.24 -6.80 14.41
N PRO A 115 29.36 -6.38 13.78
CA PRO A 115 30.24 -5.36 14.33
C PRO A 115 29.56 -3.99 14.24
N LEU A 116 28.84 -3.65 15.31
CA LEU A 116 27.94 -2.50 15.38
C LEU A 116 28.54 -1.35 16.19
N HIS A 117 28.39 -0.14 15.66
CA HIS A 117 28.60 1.14 16.36
C HIS A 117 27.24 1.84 16.48
N LEU A 118 26.97 2.42 17.65
CA LEU A 118 25.71 3.11 17.93
C LEU A 118 25.95 4.61 18.12
N ALA A 119 25.17 5.45 17.45
CA ALA A 119 25.11 6.88 17.69
C ALA A 119 23.70 7.29 18.10
N TYR A 120 23.50 7.76 19.33
CA TYR A 120 22.18 8.10 19.88
C TYR A 120 22.30 9.13 21.01
N ASN A 121 21.17 9.72 21.42
CA ASN A 121 21.13 10.62 22.58
C ASN A 121 20.93 9.81 23.87
N SER A 122 21.92 9.81 24.78
CA SER A 122 21.90 8.98 26.00
C SER A 122 20.89 9.41 27.05
N SER A 123 20.35 10.64 26.95
CA SER A 123 19.29 11.13 27.84
C SER A 123 17.88 10.71 27.39
N LEU A 124 17.73 10.21 26.16
CA LEU A 124 16.43 9.82 25.60
C LEU A 124 16.31 8.30 25.40
N VAL A 125 17.38 7.61 25.01
CA VAL A 125 17.36 6.17 24.73
C VAL A 125 17.86 5.38 25.94
N THR A 126 16.98 4.58 26.54
CA THR A 126 17.34 3.61 27.58
C THR A 126 17.30 2.21 27.00
N PHE A 127 18.37 1.42 27.15
CA PHE A 127 18.40 0.04 26.67
C PHE A 127 17.89 -0.92 27.75
N GLN A 128 17.15 -1.96 27.35
CA GLN A 128 16.75 -3.05 28.26
C GLN A 128 17.97 -3.87 28.72
N GLU A 129 18.91 -4.12 27.81
CA GLU A 129 20.22 -4.70 28.10
C GLU A 129 21.28 -3.72 27.59
N PRO A 130 22.25 -3.28 28.42
CA PRO A 130 23.21 -2.26 28.02
C PRO A 130 24.04 -2.76 26.83
N PRO A 131 24.21 -1.94 25.77
CA PRO A 131 24.91 -2.37 24.57
C PRO A 131 26.39 -2.64 24.88
N GLY A 132 26.82 -3.89 24.76
CA GLY A 132 28.23 -4.31 24.83
C GLY A 132 29.06 -3.88 23.61
N VAL A 133 28.68 -2.78 22.95
CA VAL A 133 29.26 -2.29 21.69
C VAL A 133 29.62 -0.80 21.80
N ASN A 134 30.43 -0.32 20.87
CA ASN A 134 30.89 1.07 20.88
C ASN A 134 29.72 2.04 20.71
N THR A 135 29.60 3.01 21.63
CA THR A 135 28.56 4.04 21.61
C THR A 135 29.18 5.43 21.39
N THR A 136 28.42 6.32 20.76
CA THR A 136 28.78 7.71 20.47
C THR A 136 27.58 8.60 20.81
N GLU A 137 27.78 9.69 21.52
CA GLU A 137 26.71 10.65 21.80
C GLU A 137 26.32 11.36 20.50
N LEU A 138 25.02 11.35 20.16
CA LEU A 138 24.49 12.02 18.98
C LEU A 138 24.31 13.52 19.29
N PRO A 139 24.99 14.43 18.56
CA PRO A 139 24.79 15.87 18.76
C PRO A 139 23.35 16.28 18.47
N SER A 140 22.86 17.29 19.21
CA SER A 140 21.51 17.84 19.07
C SER A 140 21.39 18.71 17.82
N PHE A 141 21.29 18.06 16.66
CA PHE A 141 21.23 18.70 15.34
C PHE A 141 19.86 18.50 14.66
N PRO A 142 19.46 19.40 13.74
CA PRO A 142 18.36 19.14 12.80
C PRO A 142 18.60 17.88 11.96
N LYS A 143 17.53 17.21 11.53
CA LYS A 143 17.61 15.94 10.76
C LYS A 143 18.55 15.99 9.54
N THR A 144 18.62 17.14 8.85
CA THR A 144 19.52 17.35 7.69
C THR A 144 20.99 17.30 8.10
N GLN A 145 21.36 18.01 9.17
CA GLN A 145 22.72 17.99 9.72
C GLN A 145 23.08 16.64 10.32
N ILE A 146 22.11 15.86 10.84
CA ILE A 146 22.33 14.47 11.27
C ILE A 146 22.71 13.58 10.07
N LEU A 147 22.13 13.79 8.88
CA LEU A 147 22.53 13.07 7.67
C LEU A 147 23.93 13.47 7.18
N GLU A 148 24.25 14.77 7.19
CA GLU A 148 25.59 15.26 6.84
C GLU A 148 26.64 14.69 7.79
N TRP A 149 26.39 14.78 9.10
CA TRP A 149 27.19 14.15 10.15
C TRP A 149 27.34 12.64 9.91
N ALA A 150 26.26 11.91 9.65
CA ALA A 150 26.33 10.47 9.38
C ALA A 150 27.20 10.14 8.14
N ALA A 151 27.08 10.95 7.08
CA ALA A 151 27.83 10.79 5.83
C ALA A 151 29.35 11.05 5.99
N GLU A 152 29.79 11.90 6.92
CA GLU A 152 31.21 12.11 7.24
C GLU A 152 31.90 10.84 7.80
N ARG A 153 31.15 9.93 8.43
CA ARG A 153 31.68 8.68 9.00
C ARG A 153 31.76 7.57 7.94
N GLY A 154 30.80 7.54 7.02
CA GLY A 154 30.73 6.55 5.96
C GLY A 154 29.48 6.72 5.08
N PRO A 155 29.39 5.98 3.97
CA PRO A 155 28.27 6.09 3.05
C PRO A 155 26.97 5.59 3.68
N ILE A 156 25.93 6.42 3.61
CA ILE A 156 24.59 6.09 4.07
C ILE A 156 23.95 5.10 3.08
N THR A 157 23.76 3.86 3.52
CA THR A 157 23.12 2.77 2.75
C THR A 157 21.60 2.76 2.92
N SER A 158 21.09 3.28 4.04
CA SER A 158 19.66 3.58 4.18
C SER A 158 19.38 4.65 5.23
N ALA A 159 18.41 5.51 4.97
CA ALA A 159 17.78 6.35 6.00
C ALA A 159 16.26 6.18 5.97
N ALA A 160 15.60 6.26 7.13
CA ALA A 160 14.14 6.21 7.24
C ALA A 160 13.62 7.10 8.37
N GLU A 161 12.46 7.71 8.13
CA GLU A 161 11.63 8.42 9.10
C GLU A 161 10.39 7.55 9.40
N LEU A 162 10.18 7.24 10.69
CA LEU A 162 9.17 6.30 11.18
C LEU A 162 8.34 6.94 12.30
N ASN A 163 7.02 6.83 12.17
CA ASN A 163 6.06 7.40 13.12
C ASN A 163 5.45 6.30 13.99
N ASP A 164 5.61 6.44 15.29
CA ASP A 164 5.29 5.51 16.37
C ASP A 164 5.54 4.02 16.04
N PRO A 165 6.80 3.61 15.76
CA PRO A 165 7.12 2.22 15.51
C PRO A 165 7.01 1.37 16.79
N GLN A 166 6.35 0.22 16.69
CA GLN A 166 6.35 -0.82 17.71
C GLN A 166 7.57 -1.75 17.56
N SER A 167 7.87 -2.15 16.32
CA SER A 167 9.00 -3.04 16.01
C SER A 167 9.60 -2.74 14.64
N ILE A 168 10.92 -2.77 14.52
CA ILE A 168 11.67 -2.52 13.28
C ILE A 168 12.63 -3.69 13.00
N LEU A 169 12.60 -4.20 11.77
CA LEU A 169 13.57 -5.15 11.23
C LEU A 169 14.38 -4.46 10.13
N LEU A 170 15.65 -4.18 10.41
CA LEU A 170 16.62 -3.65 9.47
C LEU A 170 17.48 -4.80 8.92
N ARG A 171 17.46 -5.00 7.60
CA ARG A 171 18.27 -6.00 6.90
C ARG A 171 19.45 -5.34 6.23
N LEU A 172 20.64 -5.74 6.66
CA LEU A 172 21.92 -5.22 6.22
C LEU A 172 22.32 -5.75 4.83
N GLY A 173 23.35 -5.16 4.23
CA GLY A 173 23.91 -5.55 2.94
C GLY A 173 23.37 -4.81 1.71
N GLN A 174 23.97 -5.11 0.54
CA GLN A 174 23.79 -4.32 -0.68
C GLN A 174 22.39 -4.48 -1.30
N ALA A 175 21.65 -3.38 -1.38
CA ALA A 175 20.37 -3.30 -2.06
C ALA A 175 20.53 -3.25 -3.59
N GLN A 176 20.52 -4.43 -4.23
CA GLN A 176 20.59 -4.54 -5.70
C GLN A 176 19.53 -3.67 -6.39
N GLY A 177 19.97 -2.80 -7.30
CA GLY A 177 19.10 -1.91 -8.08
C GLY A 177 18.77 -0.56 -7.41
N SER A 178 19.28 -0.29 -6.21
CA SER A 178 19.17 1.04 -5.58
C SER A 178 20.22 2.04 -6.11
N LEU A 179 20.01 3.33 -5.84
CA LEU A 179 20.89 4.43 -6.28
C LEU A 179 22.25 4.42 -5.57
N SER A 180 23.21 5.21 -6.07
CA SER A 180 24.52 5.40 -5.46
C SER A 180 24.51 6.35 -4.25
N PHE A 181 23.43 7.11 -4.06
CA PHE A 181 23.29 8.15 -3.04
C PHE A 181 21.93 8.04 -2.36
N CYS A 182 21.89 8.31 -1.06
CA CYS A 182 20.68 8.22 -0.24
C CYS A 182 20.03 9.62 -0.14
N MET A 183 19.00 9.88 -0.94
CA MET A 183 18.19 11.11 -0.88
C MET A 183 16.79 10.78 -0.35
N LEU A 184 16.37 11.43 0.75
CA LEU A 184 15.08 11.14 1.38
C LEU A 184 13.89 11.50 0.48
N GLU A 185 13.17 10.49 0.01
CA GLU A 185 11.92 10.62 -0.76
C GLU A 185 10.70 10.33 0.12
N ALA A 186 9.60 11.04 -0.13
CA ALA A 186 8.35 10.89 0.62
C ALA A 186 7.59 9.62 0.21
N SER A 187 6.98 8.93 1.18
CA SER A 187 6.27 7.65 0.96
C SER A 187 7.15 6.55 0.34
N GLN A 188 8.46 6.59 0.57
CA GLN A 188 9.44 5.67 0.03
C GLN A 188 9.14 4.22 0.42
N ASP A 189 9.35 3.30 -0.53
CA ASP A 189 9.39 1.87 -0.27
C ASP A 189 10.82 1.41 0.00
N MET A 190 11.11 0.96 1.21
CA MET A 190 12.40 0.41 1.62
C MET A 190 12.63 -1.02 1.14
N GLY A 191 11.63 -1.63 0.48
CA GLY A 191 11.71 -2.94 -0.16
C GLY A 191 12.06 -4.07 0.82
N ARG A 192 13.28 -4.60 0.72
CA ARG A 192 13.79 -5.64 1.62
C ARG A 192 14.68 -5.10 2.74
N THR A 193 15.15 -3.85 2.64
CA THR A 193 16.12 -3.24 3.56
C THR A 193 15.48 -2.95 4.92
N LEU A 194 14.24 -2.48 4.95
CA LEU A 194 13.53 -2.18 6.20
C LEU A 194 12.09 -2.70 6.13
N GLU A 195 11.66 -3.37 7.19
CA GLU A 195 10.29 -3.77 7.45
C GLU A 195 9.95 -3.37 8.89
N TRP A 196 8.79 -2.76 9.12
CA TRP A 196 8.40 -2.29 10.45
C TRP A 196 6.91 -2.47 10.71
N ARG A 197 6.54 -2.46 12.00
CA ARG A 197 5.17 -2.47 12.50
C ARG A 197 4.90 -1.13 13.20
N PRO A 198 3.92 -0.32 12.76
CA PRO A 198 3.44 0.83 13.53
C PRO A 198 2.70 0.36 14.79
N ARG A 199 2.77 1.14 15.86
CA ARG A 199 1.99 0.92 17.10
C ARG A 199 0.56 1.40 16.94
N THR A 200 0.35 2.55 16.30
CA THR A 200 -0.99 3.03 15.95
C THR A 200 -1.62 2.10 14.90
N PRO A 201 -2.71 1.39 15.20
CA PRO A 201 -3.36 0.52 14.23
C PRO A 201 -3.98 1.34 13.08
N ALA A 202 -4.28 0.68 11.97
CA ALA A 202 -5.00 1.35 10.89
C ALA A 202 -6.41 1.76 11.35
N LEU A 203 -6.86 2.97 10.96
CA LEU A 203 -8.22 3.43 11.26
C LEU A 203 -9.26 2.53 10.57
N VAL A 204 -9.83 1.61 11.34
CA VAL A 204 -10.91 0.73 10.90
C VAL A 204 -12.18 1.56 10.69
N ARG A 205 -12.85 1.30 9.57
CA ARG A 205 -14.10 1.98 9.19
C ARG A 205 -15.11 0.96 8.72
N GLY A 206 -16.37 1.22 9.02
CA GLY A 206 -17.50 0.37 8.69
C GLY A 206 -18.75 1.19 8.43
N CYS A 207 -19.78 0.54 7.93
CA CYS A 207 -21.09 1.13 7.69
C CYS A 207 -22.15 0.02 7.56
N HIS A 208 -23.42 0.43 7.57
CA HIS A 208 -24.53 -0.44 7.19
C HIS A 208 -25.01 -0.10 5.78
N LEU A 209 -25.39 -1.12 4.99
CA LEU A 209 -25.96 -0.93 3.65
C LEU A 209 -27.48 -1.04 3.71
N GLU A 210 -28.18 0.06 3.39
CA GLU A 210 -29.63 0.07 3.34
C GLU A 210 -30.19 -0.72 2.14
N GLY A 211 -31.38 -1.31 2.31
CA GLY A 211 -32.06 -2.06 1.24
C GLY A 211 -31.48 -3.44 0.92
N VAL A 212 -30.47 -3.90 1.67
CA VAL A 212 -29.92 -5.26 1.56
C VAL A 212 -30.64 -6.20 2.53
N ALA A 213 -31.06 -7.38 2.05
CA ALA A 213 -31.74 -8.39 2.86
C ALA A 213 -30.76 -9.43 3.41
N GLY A 214 -30.96 -9.84 4.67
CA GLY A 214 -30.14 -10.82 5.38
C GLY A 214 -28.99 -10.21 6.17
N HIS A 215 -28.31 -11.05 6.97
CA HIS A 215 -27.13 -10.66 7.74
C HIS A 215 -25.90 -11.25 7.08
N LYS A 216 -25.07 -10.39 6.47
CA LYS A 216 -23.81 -10.76 5.83
C LYS A 216 -22.75 -9.71 6.11
N GLU A 217 -21.58 -10.16 6.53
CA GLU A 217 -20.45 -9.27 6.85
C GLU A 217 -19.51 -9.10 5.66
N ALA A 218 -18.98 -7.89 5.46
CA ALA A 218 -18.07 -7.57 4.37
C ALA A 218 -16.81 -6.87 4.90
N HIS A 219 -15.69 -7.58 4.89
CA HIS A 219 -14.38 -7.04 5.29
C HIS A 219 -13.62 -6.61 4.05
N ILE A 220 -13.22 -5.34 3.97
CA ILE A 220 -12.56 -4.76 2.79
C ILE A 220 -11.14 -4.31 3.15
N LEU A 221 -10.14 -4.93 2.51
CA LEU A 221 -8.74 -4.51 2.60
C LEU A 221 -8.28 -3.91 1.27
N ARG A 222 -7.90 -2.63 1.29
CA ARG A 222 -7.39 -1.91 0.13
C ARG A 222 -5.92 -1.54 0.32
N VAL A 223 -5.04 -2.22 -0.40
CA VAL A 223 -3.61 -1.87 -0.50
C VAL A 223 -3.45 -0.73 -1.50
N LEU A 224 -2.81 0.37 -1.09
CA LEU A 224 -2.56 1.51 -1.96
C LEU A 224 -1.37 1.26 -2.90
N PRO A 225 -1.29 1.95 -4.06
CA PRO A 225 -0.12 1.87 -4.93
C PRO A 225 1.13 2.44 -4.25
N GLY A 226 2.22 1.67 -4.23
CA GLY A 226 3.56 2.16 -3.88
C GLY A 226 4.34 2.62 -5.12
N HIS A 227 5.39 3.43 -4.90
CA HIS A 227 6.27 3.94 -5.96
C HIS A 227 6.97 2.83 -6.77
N SER A 228 7.25 1.68 -6.16
CA SER A 228 7.91 0.54 -6.82
C SER A 228 6.89 -0.52 -7.27
N ALA A 229 6.75 -0.66 -8.59
CA ALA A 229 5.82 -1.56 -9.28
C ALA A 229 6.27 -3.04 -9.37
N GLY A 230 7.18 -3.48 -8.49
CA GLY A 230 7.64 -4.87 -8.43
C GLY A 230 6.53 -5.83 -7.97
N PRO A 231 6.52 -7.11 -8.43
CA PRO A 231 5.61 -8.13 -7.92
C PRO A 231 5.74 -8.32 -6.40
N ARG A 232 4.62 -8.29 -5.67
CA ARG A 232 4.56 -8.50 -4.21
C ARG A 232 3.56 -9.57 -3.83
N THR A 233 3.79 -10.20 -2.69
CA THR A 233 2.80 -11.05 -2.01
C THR A 233 2.44 -10.36 -0.70
N VAL A 234 1.22 -9.89 -0.60
CA VAL A 234 0.64 -9.40 0.66
C VAL A 234 0.00 -10.58 1.35
N THR A 235 0.37 -10.82 2.60
CA THR A 235 -0.28 -11.84 3.42
C THR A 235 -1.35 -11.20 4.28
N VAL A 236 -2.50 -11.85 4.36
CA VAL A 236 -3.68 -11.40 5.09
C VAL A 236 -4.11 -12.56 5.98
N LYS A 237 -4.05 -12.39 7.30
CA LYS A 237 -4.77 -13.29 8.21
C LYS A 237 -6.02 -12.61 8.73
N VAL A 238 -7.04 -13.43 8.96
CA VAL A 238 -8.33 -12.98 9.48
C VAL A 238 -8.73 -13.90 10.63
N GLU A 239 -8.74 -13.37 11.85
CA GLU A 239 -9.26 -14.05 13.04
C GLU A 239 -10.60 -13.39 13.42
N LEU A 240 -11.71 -14.03 13.02
CA LEU A 240 -13.04 -13.64 13.45
C LEU A 240 -13.32 -14.28 14.81
N SER A 241 -13.64 -13.46 15.80
CA SER A 241 -14.03 -13.86 17.15
C SER A 241 -15.55 -13.85 17.29
N CYS A 242 -16.09 -14.70 18.17
CA CYS A 242 -17.54 -14.78 18.45
C CYS A 242 -18.42 -15.08 17.21
N ALA A 243 -17.84 -15.59 16.12
CA ALA A 243 -18.57 -15.92 14.90
C ALA A 243 -19.56 -17.09 15.14
N PRO A 244 -20.82 -16.98 14.68
CA PRO A 244 -21.72 -18.12 14.61
C PRO A 244 -21.21 -19.16 13.59
N GLY A 245 -21.56 -20.44 13.79
CA GLY A 245 -21.09 -21.53 12.93
C GLY A 245 -21.46 -21.38 11.44
N ASP A 246 -22.59 -20.72 11.16
CA ASP A 246 -23.10 -20.44 9.81
C ASP A 246 -22.94 -18.95 9.42
N LEU A 247 -21.78 -18.35 9.68
CA LEU A 247 -21.50 -16.96 9.28
C LEU A 247 -21.41 -16.80 7.75
N ASP A 248 -22.31 -16.04 7.13
CA ASP A 248 -22.12 -15.55 5.76
C ASP A 248 -21.23 -14.29 5.79
N ALA A 249 -19.95 -14.44 5.44
CA ALA A 249 -18.98 -13.35 5.38
C ALA A 249 -18.26 -13.32 4.02
N VAL A 250 -17.85 -12.13 3.59
CA VAL A 250 -17.03 -11.90 2.40
C VAL A 250 -15.79 -11.05 2.72
N LEU A 251 -14.63 -11.50 2.25
CA LEU A 251 -13.36 -10.78 2.27
C LEU A 251 -13.07 -10.22 0.88
N ILE A 252 -13.02 -8.90 0.76
CA ILE A 252 -12.74 -8.17 -0.47
C ILE A 252 -11.32 -7.59 -0.40
N LEU A 253 -10.42 -8.11 -1.23
CA LEU A 253 -9.02 -7.70 -1.30
C LEU A 253 -8.75 -6.90 -2.57
N GLN A 254 -8.49 -5.61 -2.42
CA GLN A 254 -8.17 -4.69 -3.52
C GLN A 254 -6.70 -4.26 -3.47
N GLY A 255 -6.00 -4.33 -4.60
CA GLY A 255 -4.59 -3.92 -4.67
C GLY A 255 -4.12 -3.62 -6.10
N PRO A 256 -2.92 -3.03 -6.26
CA PRO A 256 -2.28 -2.84 -7.57
C PRO A 256 -2.13 -4.16 -8.36
N PRO A 257 -1.98 -4.14 -9.69
CA PRO A 257 -1.96 -5.34 -10.52
C PRO A 257 -0.72 -6.24 -10.28
N TYR A 258 0.31 -5.70 -9.61
CA TYR A 258 1.51 -6.41 -9.17
C TYR A 258 1.37 -7.07 -7.78
N VAL A 259 0.23 -6.92 -7.10
CA VAL A 259 -0.04 -7.57 -5.81
C VAL A 259 -0.71 -8.93 -6.02
N SER A 260 -0.17 -9.92 -5.30
CA SER A 260 -0.75 -11.24 -5.08
C SER A 260 -1.08 -11.42 -3.60
N TRP A 261 -2.03 -12.30 -3.30
CA TRP A 261 -2.57 -12.47 -1.94
C TRP A 261 -2.25 -13.87 -1.41
N LEU A 262 -1.74 -13.93 -0.17
CA LEU A 262 -1.74 -15.14 0.64
C LEU A 262 -2.74 -14.94 1.79
N ILE A 263 -3.67 -15.87 1.97
CA ILE A 263 -4.80 -15.73 2.89
C ILE A 263 -4.80 -16.90 3.86
N ASP A 264 -4.97 -16.61 5.15
CA ASP A 264 -4.98 -17.57 6.26
C ASP A 264 -6.04 -17.13 7.28
N ALA A 265 -7.22 -17.76 7.24
CA ALA A 265 -8.40 -17.33 7.98
C ALA A 265 -8.94 -18.45 8.88
N ASN A 266 -9.45 -18.09 10.06
CA ASN A 266 -9.96 -19.07 11.04
C ASN A 266 -11.38 -19.58 10.74
N HIS A 267 -12.12 -18.94 9.83
CA HIS A 267 -13.47 -19.32 9.41
C HIS A 267 -13.61 -19.38 7.89
N ASN A 268 -14.56 -20.18 7.40
CA ASN A 268 -14.92 -20.23 5.99
C ASN A 268 -15.62 -18.92 5.60
N MET A 269 -15.13 -18.26 4.55
CA MET A 269 -15.70 -17.01 4.03
C MET A 269 -15.52 -16.91 2.52
N GLN A 270 -16.35 -16.10 1.87
CA GLN A 270 -16.25 -15.84 0.43
C GLN A 270 -15.06 -14.92 0.15
N ILE A 271 -14.20 -15.25 -0.83
CA ILE A 271 -12.99 -14.47 -1.12
C ILE A 271 -13.11 -13.80 -2.49
N TRP A 272 -13.02 -12.47 -2.51
CA TRP A 272 -13.10 -11.64 -3.72
C TRP A 272 -11.78 -10.87 -3.87
N THR A 273 -11.14 -10.96 -5.04
CA THR A 273 -9.87 -10.25 -5.32
C THR A 273 -10.03 -9.33 -6.52
N VAL A 274 -9.62 -8.07 -6.35
CA VAL A 274 -9.76 -7.00 -7.34
C VAL A 274 -8.40 -6.37 -7.62
N SER A 275 -8.02 -6.32 -8.90
CA SER A 275 -6.81 -5.61 -9.34
C SER A 275 -7.14 -4.20 -9.80
N MET A 276 -6.49 -3.19 -9.20
CA MET A 276 -6.50 -1.79 -9.63
C MET A 276 -5.66 -1.60 -10.90
N ALA A 277 -6.11 -2.15 -12.02
CA ALA A 277 -5.56 -1.80 -13.32
C ALA A 277 -6.08 -0.41 -13.73
N PRO A 278 -5.25 0.51 -14.25
CA PRO A 278 -5.76 1.68 -14.95
C PRO A 278 -6.55 1.19 -16.17
N CYS A 279 -7.75 1.74 -16.38
CA CYS A 279 -8.62 1.37 -17.50
C CYS A 279 -8.09 1.91 -18.84
N SER A 280 -7.03 1.33 -19.38
CA SER A 280 -6.63 1.53 -20.77
C SER A 280 -7.51 0.69 -21.69
N ALA A 281 -8.45 1.33 -22.38
CA ALA A 281 -9.30 0.67 -23.35
C ALA A 281 -8.49 0.23 -24.58
N SER A 282 -8.15 -1.06 -24.66
CA SER A 282 -7.59 -1.70 -25.85
C SER A 282 -8.31 -3.03 -26.10
N LEU A 283 -8.70 -3.26 -27.36
CA LEU A 283 -9.50 -4.42 -27.76
C LEU A 283 -8.82 -5.76 -27.40
N PRO A 284 -9.59 -6.77 -26.96
CA PRO A 284 -9.03 -8.06 -26.57
C PRO A 284 -8.57 -8.87 -27.79
N THR A 285 -7.25 -8.97 -27.98
CA THR A 285 -6.66 -9.93 -28.91
C THR A 285 -6.75 -11.34 -28.33
N ILE A 286 -7.62 -12.18 -28.89
CA ILE A 286 -7.80 -13.57 -28.49
C ILE A 286 -6.52 -14.38 -28.83
N ARG A 287 -6.01 -15.15 -27.87
CA ARG A 287 -5.05 -16.24 -28.12
C ARG A 287 -5.65 -17.58 -27.66
N PRO A 288 -5.35 -18.72 -28.33
CA PRO A 288 -5.94 -20.01 -27.98
C PRO A 288 -5.47 -20.55 -26.62
N LEU A 289 -6.32 -21.35 -25.97
CA LEU A 289 -5.94 -22.15 -24.79
C LEU A 289 -5.05 -23.33 -25.20
N GLU A 290 -4.12 -23.67 -24.32
CA GLU A 290 -3.49 -25.00 -24.28
C GLU A 290 -3.87 -25.68 -22.96
N ASN A 291 -4.26 -26.96 -23.02
CA ASN A 291 -4.91 -27.67 -21.93
C ASN A 291 -3.92 -28.38 -21.00
N THR A 292 -4.07 -28.24 -19.68
CA THR A 292 -3.97 -29.37 -18.72
C THR A 292 -4.52 -28.96 -17.34
N PRO A 293 -5.05 -29.90 -16.52
CA PRO A 293 -5.89 -29.55 -15.38
C PRO A 293 -5.14 -29.50 -14.04
N SER A 294 -5.41 -28.47 -13.24
CA SER A 294 -5.24 -28.49 -11.78
C SER A 294 -6.15 -27.44 -11.14
N ARG A 295 -6.99 -27.86 -10.19
CA ARG A 295 -8.06 -27.02 -9.61
C ARG A 295 -7.52 -25.96 -8.64
N SER A 296 -7.52 -24.70 -9.07
CA SER A 296 -7.89 -23.57 -8.21
C SER A 296 -8.46 -22.44 -9.08
N PHE A 297 -9.73 -22.09 -8.89
CA PHE A 297 -10.47 -21.23 -9.83
C PHE A 297 -10.51 -19.77 -9.34
N GLN A 298 -9.40 -19.04 -9.51
CA GLN A 298 -9.40 -17.59 -9.24
C GLN A 298 -10.06 -16.82 -10.39
N ARG A 299 -11.31 -16.40 -10.18
CA ARG A 299 -11.99 -15.45 -11.07
C ARG A 299 -11.57 -14.02 -10.72
N LYS A 300 -10.58 -13.48 -11.44
CA LYS A 300 -10.25 -12.05 -11.37
C LYS A 300 -11.44 -11.21 -11.83
N THR A 301 -11.83 -10.21 -11.05
CA THR A 301 -12.83 -9.21 -11.45
C THR A 301 -12.20 -7.83 -11.51
N PHE A 302 -12.56 -7.07 -12.53
CA PHE A 302 -12.17 -5.67 -12.68
C PHE A 302 -13.31 -4.81 -12.11
N VAL A 303 -13.01 -4.01 -11.10
CA VAL A 303 -13.94 -3.07 -10.45
C VAL A 303 -13.18 -1.75 -10.28
N ALA A 304 -13.91 -0.63 -10.26
CA ALA A 304 -13.34 0.72 -10.20
C ALA A 304 -12.46 0.96 -8.96
N SER A 305 -11.71 2.06 -8.98
CA SER A 305 -10.56 2.29 -8.09
C SER A 305 -10.91 2.89 -6.72
N SER A 306 -12.18 3.09 -6.40
CA SER A 306 -12.66 3.98 -5.34
C SER A 306 -13.61 3.27 -4.36
N SER A 307 -13.69 3.74 -3.11
CA SER A 307 -14.26 2.96 -2.02
C SER A 307 -15.77 2.73 -2.10
N GLN A 308 -16.52 3.59 -2.78
CA GLN A 308 -17.98 3.46 -2.84
C GLN A 308 -18.41 2.35 -3.83
N THR A 309 -17.77 2.23 -5.00
CA THR A 309 -18.12 1.20 -6.02
C THR A 309 -18.00 -0.24 -5.56
N HIS A 310 -17.21 -0.55 -4.53
CA HIS A 310 -17.09 -1.92 -4.00
C HIS A 310 -18.32 -2.38 -3.22
N LEU A 311 -19.05 -1.46 -2.58
CA LEU A 311 -20.19 -1.77 -1.71
C LEU A 311 -21.38 -2.38 -2.48
N LYS A 312 -21.46 -2.15 -3.80
CA LYS A 312 -22.49 -2.71 -4.69
C LYS A 312 -22.06 -3.97 -5.42
N ALA A 313 -20.76 -4.18 -5.61
CA ALA A 313 -20.24 -5.33 -6.35
C ALA A 313 -20.52 -6.67 -5.63
N SER A 314 -20.48 -6.68 -4.30
CA SER A 314 -20.73 -7.86 -3.45
C SER A 314 -22.17 -8.41 -3.50
N TRP A 315 -23.11 -7.65 -4.06
CA TRP A 315 -24.56 -7.94 -4.00
C TRP A 315 -25.23 -8.07 -5.38
N GLY A 316 -24.46 -8.05 -6.48
CA GLY A 316 -24.97 -8.13 -7.85
C GLY A 316 -24.31 -9.24 -8.69
N ARG A 317 -25.04 -9.78 -9.68
CA ARG A 317 -24.50 -10.78 -10.62
C ARG A 317 -23.26 -10.23 -11.36
N PRO A 318 -22.24 -11.06 -11.65
CA PRO A 318 -21.03 -10.59 -12.32
C PRO A 318 -21.32 -10.30 -13.79
N GLY A 319 -21.30 -9.02 -14.16
CA GLY A 319 -21.36 -8.57 -15.54
C GLY A 319 -20.72 -7.20 -15.68
N CYS A 320 -19.85 -7.04 -16.68
CA CYS A 320 -19.43 -5.72 -17.13
C CYS A 320 -20.65 -5.04 -17.75
N SER A 321 -21.35 -4.22 -16.96
CA SER A 321 -22.52 -3.49 -17.45
C SER A 321 -22.09 -2.32 -18.32
N MET A 322 -22.00 -2.56 -19.63
CA MET A 322 -22.34 -1.48 -20.56
C MET A 322 -23.82 -1.09 -20.32
N PRO A 323 -24.16 0.21 -20.32
CA PRO A 323 -25.53 0.63 -20.12
C PRO A 323 -26.40 0.16 -21.30
N ALA A 324 -27.47 -0.58 -20.99
CA ALA A 324 -28.47 -0.93 -21.99
C ALA A 324 -29.17 0.34 -22.49
N LEU A 325 -29.41 0.42 -23.81
CA LEU A 325 -30.33 1.40 -24.36
C LEU A 325 -31.71 1.20 -23.71
N TRP A 326 -32.14 2.18 -22.91
CA TRP A 326 -33.54 2.36 -22.58
C TRP A 326 -34.12 3.41 -23.52
N HIS A 327 -35.06 2.98 -24.37
CA HIS A 327 -35.91 3.89 -25.14
C HIS A 327 -36.86 4.61 -24.17
N PRO A 328 -36.85 5.96 -24.09
CA PRO A 328 -37.77 6.68 -23.23
C PRO A 328 -39.03 7.09 -24.01
N SER A 329 -40.19 6.92 -23.39
CA SER A 329 -41.44 7.55 -23.83
C SER A 329 -41.76 8.76 -22.94
N TRP A 330 -41.79 9.96 -23.56
CA TRP A 330 -42.35 11.25 -23.08
C TRP A 330 -41.40 12.05 -22.14
N SER A 331 -40.75 13.15 -22.59
CA SER A 331 -41.19 14.57 -22.71
C SER A 331 -41.11 15.36 -21.38
N TYR A 332 -40.54 16.57 -21.21
CA TYR A 332 -40.34 17.74 -22.11
C TYR A 332 -39.17 18.69 -21.68
N ARG A 333 -38.66 19.48 -22.66
CA ARG A 333 -38.04 20.85 -22.64
C ARG A 333 -36.69 21.21 -21.94
N TRP A 334 -35.95 22.04 -22.69
CA TRP A 334 -34.63 22.71 -22.54
C TRP A 334 -34.77 24.19 -22.08
N PRO A 335 -33.72 25.06 -21.90
CA PRO A 335 -32.32 25.07 -22.42
C PRO A 335 -31.21 25.45 -21.36
N ALA A 336 -29.94 25.87 -21.60
CA ALA A 336 -29.17 26.29 -22.81
C ALA A 336 -27.61 26.22 -22.68
N LEU A 337 -26.91 26.24 -23.83
CA LEU A 337 -25.69 26.99 -24.29
C LEU A 337 -24.56 27.46 -23.30
N SER A 338 -23.24 27.54 -23.64
CA SER A 338 -22.49 27.44 -24.94
C SER A 338 -20.93 27.37 -24.84
N HIS A 339 -20.26 26.63 -25.79
CA HIS A 339 -18.87 26.73 -26.35
C HIS A 339 -17.60 26.74 -25.42
N PHE A 340 -16.34 26.37 -25.78
CA PHE A 340 -15.54 26.28 -27.04
C PHE A 340 -14.48 25.10 -27.00
N MET A 341 -13.67 24.88 -28.06
CA MET A 341 -12.68 23.75 -28.26
C MET A 341 -11.49 24.21 -29.19
N PRO A 342 -10.55 23.37 -29.73
CA PRO A 342 -9.54 22.39 -29.23
C PRO A 342 -8.10 22.84 -29.69
N PRO A 343 -7.12 22.05 -30.27
CA PRO A 343 -6.68 20.62 -30.25
C PRO A 343 -5.14 20.47 -29.93
N ALA A 344 -4.36 19.42 -30.21
CA ALA A 344 -4.34 17.94 -30.07
C ALA A 344 -3.05 17.39 -30.76
N ALA A 345 -2.38 16.34 -30.22
CA ALA A 345 -1.34 15.50 -30.89
C ALA A 345 -0.92 14.33 -29.96
N VAL A 346 -0.12 13.32 -30.36
CA VAL A 346 -0.33 12.14 -31.23
C VAL A 346 0.83 11.13 -30.98
N VAL A 347 0.48 9.91 -30.54
CA VAL A 347 1.11 8.56 -30.78
C VAL A 347 2.64 8.29 -30.57
N GLY A 348 2.94 7.17 -29.88
CA GLY A 348 4.18 6.39 -30.06
C GLY A 348 4.37 5.21 -29.07
N CYS A 349 4.50 3.95 -29.54
CA CYS A 349 4.70 2.75 -28.70
C CYS A 349 5.52 1.64 -29.40
N ARG A 350 6.55 1.07 -28.73
CA ARG A 350 7.18 -0.25 -29.01
C ARG A 350 8.17 -0.67 -27.88
N PRO A 351 8.72 -1.92 -27.80
CA PRO A 351 8.18 -2.91 -26.87
C PRO A 351 9.18 -3.56 -25.85
N HIS A 352 8.66 -4.50 -25.06
CA HIS A 352 9.28 -5.26 -23.96
C HIS A 352 10.37 -6.28 -24.35
N PRO A 353 11.16 -6.74 -23.35
CA PRO A 353 11.48 -8.17 -23.20
C PRO A 353 11.25 -8.76 -21.78
N HIS A 354 11.38 -10.10 -21.68
CA HIS A 354 11.09 -11.02 -20.55
C HIS A 354 12.00 -10.92 -19.30
N ARG A 355 11.59 -11.43 -18.10
CA ARG A 355 11.91 -12.81 -17.57
C ARG A 355 11.46 -13.11 -16.10
N SER A 356 11.22 -14.40 -15.81
CA SER A 356 11.39 -15.19 -14.52
C SER A 356 10.53 -14.97 -13.24
N ARG A 357 10.21 -16.09 -12.56
CA ARG A 357 9.63 -16.27 -11.18
C ARG A 357 10.78 -16.50 -10.14
N PRO A 358 10.63 -16.33 -8.79
CA PRO A 358 10.06 -17.38 -7.90
C PRO A 358 9.42 -16.98 -6.51
N LEU A 359 8.51 -17.86 -6.04
CA LEU A 359 8.30 -18.44 -4.67
C LEU A 359 8.34 -17.63 -3.32
N LEU A 360 7.16 -17.57 -2.66
CA LEU A 360 6.83 -17.97 -1.25
C LEU A 360 7.42 -17.20 -0.01
N PRO A 361 6.76 -17.21 1.20
CA PRO A 361 6.04 -16.00 1.65
C PRO A 361 6.37 -15.48 3.07
N ARG A 362 5.62 -14.45 3.50
CA ARG A 362 5.55 -13.92 4.88
C ARG A 362 4.14 -14.12 5.49
N THR A 363 3.88 -13.63 6.70
CA THR A 363 2.63 -13.82 7.47
C THR A 363 2.28 -12.59 8.31
N LEU A 364 0.98 -12.30 8.49
CA LEU A 364 0.49 -11.04 9.08
C LEU A 364 -0.83 -11.29 9.83
N VAL A 365 -0.83 -11.22 11.17
CA VAL A 365 -1.97 -11.61 12.06
C VAL A 365 -2.86 -10.41 12.38
N ALA A 366 -4.18 -10.57 12.33
CA ALA A 366 -5.16 -9.64 12.89
C ALA A 366 -6.11 -10.40 13.83
N ARG A 367 -6.47 -9.78 14.96
CA ARG A 367 -7.33 -10.29 16.05
C ARG A 367 -8.29 -9.19 16.49
N SER A 368 -9.44 -9.54 17.07
CA SER A 368 -10.28 -8.61 17.83
C SER A 368 -11.08 -9.35 18.91
N CYS A 369 -11.43 -8.67 20.01
CA CYS A 369 -12.21 -9.23 21.10
C CYS A 369 -13.11 -8.17 21.78
N SER A 370 -14.44 -8.42 21.77
CA SER A 370 -15.38 -8.41 22.94
C SER A 370 -15.61 -7.12 23.76
N CYS A 371 -16.75 -6.86 24.42
CA CYS A 371 -18.18 -7.26 24.42
C CYS A 371 -18.88 -6.27 25.40
N PRO A 372 -20.22 -6.08 25.45
CA PRO A 372 -21.20 -7.12 25.80
C PRO A 372 -21.95 -7.69 24.58
#